data_AF-A0A447T5T2-F1
#
_entry.id   AF-A0A447T5T2-F1
#
_cell.length_a   1.000
_cell.length_b   1.000
_cell.length_c   1.000
_cell.angle_alpha   90.00
_cell.angle_beta   90.00
_cell.angle_gamma   90.00
#
_symmetry.space_group_name_H-M   'P 1'
#
loop_
_entity.id
_entity.type
_entity.pdbx_description
1 polymer ?
#
loop_
_entity_poly.entity_id
_entity_poly.type
_entity_poly.pdbx_seq_one_letter_code
_entity_poly.pdbx_strand_id
1 'polypeptide(L)'
;MSDIRLDPKTYRARVALNIDKQYQLSDDVSASILTSGLLGEQYIGLQQGGSENNLAPGGTITITSSALVLEQLIGKFMTGLPAKTQANSVASGPTLLAAPCAARLVKNGMSQMKKLLTLFCLMLGLSSTQALAAADNPVELIKDGSRQVLDVLKQDNGKNTKQVRQQAEAIAVPLFDFPRMTALAVGLGWRQATPEQRNELTSSSRPCWCAPTPPP
;
A
#
# COMPACT_ATOMS: atom_id res chain seq x y z
N MET A 1 34.59 -0.04 -7.24
CA MET A 1 34.34 0.52 -5.89
C MET A 1 35.26 -0.17 -4.90
N SER A 2 35.91 0.54 -3.98
CA SER A 2 36.91 -0.06 -3.09
C SER A 2 36.38 -0.35 -1.68
N ASP A 3 35.59 0.57 -1.10
CA ASP A 3 35.07 0.41 0.27
C ASP A 3 33.84 1.31 0.50
N ILE A 4 32.94 0.89 1.38
CA ILE A 4 31.78 1.67 1.82
C ILE A 4 31.71 1.60 3.35
N ARG A 5 31.83 2.76 4.01
CA ARG A 5 31.78 2.84 5.47
C ARG A 5 30.84 3.92 5.95
N LEU A 6 30.18 3.68 7.06
CA LEU A 6 29.41 4.69 7.77
C LEU A 6 30.35 5.46 8.70
N ASP A 7 30.41 6.78 8.59
CA ASP A 7 31.12 7.62 9.55
C ASP A 7 30.29 7.73 10.84
N PRO A 8 30.78 7.25 12.00
CA PRO A 8 30.00 7.22 13.24
C PRO A 8 29.74 8.62 13.84
N LYS A 9 30.44 9.66 13.38
CA LYS A 9 30.24 11.04 13.87
C LYS A 9 29.18 11.77 13.07
N THR A 10 29.25 11.65 11.75
CA THR A 10 28.35 12.38 10.83
C THR A 10 27.16 11.53 10.39
N TYR A 11 27.18 10.23 10.65
CA TYR A 11 26.21 9.23 10.18
C TYR A 11 25.99 9.27 8.66
N ARG A 12 27.02 9.71 7.92
CA ARG A 12 27.03 9.72 6.45
C ARG A 12 27.82 8.53 5.93
N ALA A 13 27.32 7.92 4.86
CA ALA A 13 28.07 6.90 4.14
C ALA A 13 29.22 7.56 3.37
N ARG A 14 30.44 7.10 3.62
CA ARG A 14 31.65 7.43 2.88
C ARG A 14 31.97 6.28 1.94
N VAL A 15 32.06 6.60 0.66
CA VAL A 15 32.39 5.66 -0.41
C VAL A 15 33.80 5.96 -0.90
N ALA A 16 34.67 4.95 -0.89
CA ALA A 16 36.00 5.05 -1.47
C ALA A 16 35.97 4.49 -2.90
N LEU A 17 36.26 5.34 -3.88
CA LEU A 17 36.34 4.98 -5.29
C LEU A 17 37.78 4.75 -5.70
N ASN A 18 37.99 3.73 -6.52
CA ASN A 18 39.27 3.50 -7.19
C ASN A 18 39.07 3.84 -8.66
N ILE A 19 39.79 4.87 -9.13
CA ILE A 19 39.68 5.42 -10.47
C ILE A 19 41.07 5.28 -11.11
N ASP A 20 41.08 4.85 -12.36
CA ASP A 20 42.33 4.68 -13.09
C ASP A 20 43.00 6.04 -13.36
N LYS A 21 44.32 6.09 -13.22
CA LYS A 21 45.15 7.29 -13.37
C LYS A 21 45.09 7.89 -14.77
N GLN A 22 44.64 7.13 -15.77
CA GLN A 22 44.42 7.65 -17.11
C GLN A 22 43.33 8.73 -17.17
N TYR A 23 42.44 8.79 -16.17
CA TYR A 23 41.38 9.80 -16.08
C TYR A 23 41.75 10.88 -15.07
N GLN A 24 41.94 12.11 -15.53
CA GLN A 24 42.17 13.28 -14.67
C GLN A 24 40.83 13.92 -14.33
N LEU A 25 40.54 14.05 -13.04
CA LEU A 25 39.34 14.70 -12.53
C LEU A 25 39.70 16.08 -11.97
N SER A 26 38.86 17.08 -12.25
CA SER A 26 39.00 18.40 -11.60
C SER A 26 38.47 18.35 -10.17
N ASP A 27 38.84 19.34 -9.35
CA ASP A 27 38.37 19.49 -7.97
C ASP A 27 36.85 19.74 -7.85
N ASP A 28 36.23 20.28 -8.90
CA ASP A 28 34.80 20.54 -9.02
C ASP A 28 34.01 19.41 -9.71
N VAL A 29 34.59 18.20 -9.80
CA VAL A 29 33.87 17.02 -10.27
C VAL A 29 32.60 16.78 -9.43
N SER A 30 31.53 16.35 -10.10
CA SER A 30 30.29 15.96 -9.43
C SER A 30 30.04 14.46 -9.54
N ALA A 31 29.55 13.86 -8.46
CA ALA A 31 29.21 12.44 -8.41
C ALA A 31 27.71 12.26 -8.19
N SER A 32 27.08 11.40 -8.97
CA SER A 32 25.64 11.10 -8.88
C SER A 32 25.40 9.60 -8.84
N ILE A 33 24.52 9.14 -7.96
CA ILE A 33 24.11 7.73 -7.93
C ILE A 33 22.94 7.56 -8.91
N LEU A 34 23.16 6.76 -9.94
CA LEU A 34 22.23 6.51 -11.03
C LEU A 34 21.82 5.04 -11.04
N THR A 35 20.66 4.75 -11.65
CA THR A 35 20.16 3.39 -11.84
C THR A 35 20.18 3.05 -13.33
N SER A 36 20.64 1.85 -13.67
CA SER A 36 20.55 1.34 -15.04
C SER A 36 19.10 1.01 -15.37
N GLY A 37 18.43 1.90 -16.12
CA GLY A 37 17.00 1.75 -16.42
C GLY A 37 16.12 1.92 -15.18
N LEU A 38 14.98 1.21 -15.14
CA LEU A 38 13.99 1.35 -14.05
C LEU A 38 14.31 0.49 -12.82
N LEU A 39 14.87 -0.71 -13.03
CA LEU A 39 15.04 -1.76 -12.01
C LEU A 39 16.41 -2.44 -12.09
N GLY A 40 17.36 -1.85 -12.82
CA GLY A 40 18.70 -2.40 -12.92
C GLY A 40 19.56 -2.08 -11.71
N GLU A 41 20.85 -2.35 -11.85
CA GLU A 41 21.86 -2.05 -10.85
C GLU A 41 22.09 -0.54 -10.69
N GLN A 42 22.58 -0.15 -9.50
CA GLN A 42 22.98 1.21 -9.21
C GLN A 42 24.46 1.40 -9.51
N TYR A 43 24.81 2.53 -10.12
CA TYR A 43 26.17 2.92 -10.42
C TYR A 43 26.40 4.39 -10.08
N ILE A 44 27.67 4.78 -10.00
CA ILE A 44 28.06 6.16 -9.73
C ILE A 44 28.47 6.79 -11.06
N GLY A 45 27.70 7.75 -11.52
CA GLY A 45 28.08 8.63 -12.62
C GLY A 45 28.97 9.76 -12.10
N LEU A 46 30.10 9.98 -12.76
CA LEU A 46 30.97 11.12 -12.51
C LEU A 46 30.84 12.09 -13.68
N GLN A 47 30.64 13.36 -13.37
CA GLN A 47 30.60 14.42 -14.37
C GLN A 47 31.73 15.41 -14.07
N GLN A 48 32.62 15.51 -15.05
CA GLN A 48 33.77 16.41 -15.04
C GLN A 48 33.31 17.86 -14.96
N GLY A 49 33.90 18.61 -14.04
CA GLY A 49 33.69 20.04 -13.92
C GLY A 49 34.61 20.85 -14.84
N GLY A 50 34.56 22.17 -14.71
CA GLY A 50 35.27 23.13 -15.56
C GLY A 50 36.46 23.81 -14.88
N SER A 51 36.83 23.38 -13.67
CA SER A 51 37.96 23.95 -12.94
C SER A 51 39.30 23.54 -13.55
N GLU A 52 40.26 24.48 -13.53
CA GLU A 52 41.64 24.27 -14.00
C GLU A 52 42.47 23.43 -13.01
N ASN A 53 41.99 23.24 -11.78
CA ASN A 53 42.68 22.48 -10.75
C ASN A 53 42.28 21.01 -10.76
N ASN A 54 43.28 20.13 -10.72
CA ASN A 54 43.08 18.69 -10.63
C ASN A 54 42.89 18.20 -9.19
N LEU A 55 42.00 17.23 -8.99
CA LEU A 55 41.78 16.57 -7.72
C LEU A 55 42.95 15.63 -7.40
N ALA A 56 43.60 15.87 -6.25
CA ALA A 56 44.69 15.01 -5.78
C ALA A 56 44.18 13.61 -5.35
N PRO A 57 45.04 12.57 -5.38
CA PRO A 57 44.69 11.24 -4.86
C PRO A 57 44.25 11.32 -3.39
N GLY A 58 43.12 10.70 -3.06
CA GLY A 58 42.50 10.81 -1.72
C GLY A 58 41.70 12.10 -1.50
N GLY A 59 41.57 12.95 -2.53
CA GLY A 59 40.69 14.10 -2.54
C GLY A 59 39.22 13.69 -2.36
N THR A 60 38.44 14.59 -1.76
CA THR A 60 37.01 14.37 -1.51
C THR A 60 36.17 15.14 -2.53
N ILE A 61 35.25 14.45 -3.18
CA ILE A 61 34.27 15.05 -4.07
C ILE A 61 33.22 15.77 -3.23
N THR A 62 33.08 17.08 -3.40
CA THR A 62 32.17 17.90 -2.59
C THR A 62 30.75 17.91 -3.17
N ILE A 63 30.62 17.82 -4.49
CA ILE A 63 29.34 17.87 -5.19
C ILE A 63 28.82 16.44 -5.37
N THR A 64 27.86 16.04 -4.54
CA THR A 64 27.29 14.68 -4.58
C THR A 64 25.76 14.71 -4.63
N SER A 65 25.19 13.93 -5.54
CA SER A 65 23.75 13.73 -5.68
C SER A 65 23.36 12.32 -5.24
N SER A 66 22.36 12.23 -4.36
CA SER A 66 21.85 10.96 -3.85
C SER A 66 20.98 10.24 -4.87
N ALA A 67 20.88 8.92 -4.75
CA ALA A 67 19.94 8.13 -5.55
C ALA A 67 18.50 8.59 -5.28
N LEU A 68 17.68 8.66 -6.32
CA LEU A 68 16.25 8.88 -6.17
C LEU A 68 15.62 7.64 -5.55
N VAL A 69 14.88 7.84 -4.47
CA VAL A 69 14.13 6.78 -3.78
C VAL A 69 12.80 6.62 -4.53
N LEU A 70 12.53 5.44 -5.08
CA LEU A 70 11.37 5.18 -5.95
C LEU A 70 10.05 5.56 -5.26
N GLU A 71 9.97 5.31 -3.96
CA GLU A 71 8.85 5.63 -3.09
C GLU A 71 8.58 7.14 -3.05
N GLN A 72 9.62 7.98 -3.03
CA GLN A 72 9.49 9.43 -3.07
C GLN A 72 8.98 9.91 -4.44
N LEU A 73 9.41 9.25 -5.51
CA LEU A 73 8.94 9.55 -6.88
C LEU A 73 7.47 9.16 -7.08
N ILE A 74 7.07 7.98 -6.60
CA ILE A 74 5.66 7.55 -6.64
C ILE A 74 4.80 8.46 -5.77
N GLY A 75 5.27 8.83 -4.57
CA GLY A 75 4.57 9.78 -3.71
C GLY A 75 4.34 11.12 -4.40
N LYS A 76 5.39 11.70 -4.99
CA LYS A 76 5.30 12.96 -5.76
C LYS A 76 4.37 12.83 -6.98
N PHE A 77 4.36 11.68 -7.64
CA PHE A 77 3.44 11.40 -8.74
C PHE A 77 1.98 11.33 -8.25
N MET A 78 1.69 10.58 -7.19
CA MET A 78 0.34 10.46 -6.62
C MET A 78 -0.22 11.79 -6.12
N THR A 79 0.62 12.63 -5.51
CA THR A 79 0.21 13.96 -5.03
C THR A 79 0.20 15.02 -6.13
N GLY A 80 0.95 14.81 -7.21
CA GLY A 80 1.05 15.71 -8.36
C GLY A 80 -0.01 15.47 -9.43
N LEU A 81 -0.69 14.31 -9.39
CA LEU A 81 -1.95 14.12 -10.09
C LEU A 81 -2.97 15.07 -9.44
N PRO A 82 -3.55 16.04 -10.19
CA PRO A 82 -4.65 16.81 -9.66
C PRO A 82 -5.80 15.84 -9.44
N ALA A 83 -5.96 15.37 -8.20
CA ALA A 83 -7.26 14.98 -7.72
C ALA A 83 -8.14 16.20 -8.02
N LYS A 84 -9.12 16.04 -8.92
CA LYS A 84 -10.24 16.96 -9.03
C LYS A 84 -10.91 16.96 -7.65
N THR A 85 -10.37 17.77 -6.76
CA THR A 85 -11.01 18.17 -5.52
C THR A 85 -12.15 19.07 -5.95
N GLN A 86 -13.31 18.42 -6.01
CA GLN A 86 -14.58 18.91 -5.49
C GLN A 86 -14.91 20.36 -5.86
N ALA A 87 -15.87 20.46 -6.78
CA ALA A 87 -16.74 21.61 -6.90
C ALA A 87 -17.27 21.98 -5.51
N ASN A 88 -16.66 23.01 -4.93
CA ASN A 88 -17.15 23.70 -3.77
C ASN A 88 -18.31 24.57 -4.26
N SER A 89 -19.52 23.99 -4.34
CA SER A 89 -20.74 24.77 -4.51
C SER A 89 -21.02 25.46 -3.17
N VAL A 90 -20.44 26.64 -3.04
CA VAL A 90 -20.84 27.68 -2.09
C VAL A 90 -22.29 28.04 -2.42
N ALA A 91 -23.23 27.49 -1.66
CA ALA A 91 -24.58 28.04 -1.55
C ALA A 91 -24.66 28.76 -0.18
N SER A 92 -24.39 30.06 -0.23
CA SER A 92 -24.66 30.99 0.86
C SER A 92 -26.16 31.15 1.05
N GLY A 93 -26.61 31.07 2.30
CA GLY A 93 -27.95 31.47 2.71
C GLY A 93 -28.21 31.14 4.19
N PRO A 94 -28.08 32.10 5.12
CA PRO A 94 -28.43 31.90 6.52
C PRO A 94 -29.93 32.17 6.73
N THR A 95 -30.57 31.48 7.69
CA THR A 95 -31.51 32.08 8.65
C THR A 95 -31.84 31.06 9.75
N LEU A 96 -31.33 31.42 10.93
CA LEU A 96 -31.76 31.11 12.31
C LEU A 96 -33.20 30.59 12.46
N LEU A 97 -33.43 29.58 13.29
CA LEU A 97 -33.98 29.79 14.64
C LEU A 97 -33.93 28.51 15.51
N ALA A 98 -33.34 28.69 16.70
CA ALA A 98 -33.75 28.12 17.98
C ALA A 98 -33.81 26.58 18.19
N ALA A 99 -32.78 26.13 18.91
CA ALA A 99 -32.77 25.23 20.07
C ALA A 99 -34.07 25.26 20.96
N PRO A 100 -34.29 24.34 21.95
CA PRO A 100 -33.25 23.59 22.64
C PRO A 100 -33.54 22.13 23.05
N CYS A 101 -32.40 21.51 23.36
CA CYS A 101 -32.16 20.39 24.25
C CYS A 101 -32.77 20.60 25.66
N ALA A 102 -33.49 19.60 26.20
CA ALA A 102 -33.32 19.05 27.55
C ALA A 102 -34.47 18.10 27.99
N ALA A 103 -34.08 17.06 28.74
CA ALA A 103 -34.78 16.45 29.88
C ALA A 103 -36.11 15.67 29.67
N ARG A 104 -35.95 14.34 29.62
CA ARG A 104 -36.49 13.34 30.57
C ARG A 104 -37.80 13.67 31.31
N LEU A 105 -38.85 12.86 31.10
CA LEU A 105 -39.79 12.45 32.16
C LEU A 105 -40.58 11.18 31.81
N VAL A 106 -40.82 10.40 32.86
CA VAL A 106 -41.46 9.08 32.95
C VAL A 106 -42.98 9.22 33.08
N LYS A 107 -43.79 8.39 32.39
CA LYS A 107 -44.91 7.59 32.95
C LYS A 107 -45.79 6.90 31.87
N ASN A 108 -45.93 5.59 32.05
CA ASN A 108 -47.05 4.67 31.85
C ASN A 108 -48.29 5.06 31.00
N GLY A 109 -48.67 4.11 30.12
CA GLY A 109 -49.99 3.47 30.16
C GLY A 109 -51.05 3.88 29.12
N MET A 110 -51.27 3.02 28.12
CA MET A 110 -52.54 2.68 27.41
C MET A 110 -52.18 2.23 25.98
N SER A 111 -52.10 0.93 25.68
CA SER A 111 -53.21 -0.02 25.47
C SER A 111 -54.05 0.29 24.20
N GLN A 112 -53.96 -0.63 23.24
CA GLN A 112 -54.90 -0.89 22.14
C GLN A 112 -55.00 0.07 20.95
N MET A 113 -53.89 0.55 20.39
CA MET A 113 -53.90 1.08 19.01
C MET A 113 -52.64 0.74 18.21
N LYS A 114 -52.04 -0.42 18.48
CA LYS A 114 -50.87 -0.96 17.73
C LYS A 114 -51.20 -2.15 16.84
N LYS A 115 -52.36 -2.79 17.02
CA LYS A 115 -52.74 -4.01 16.28
C LYS A 115 -53.47 -3.73 14.97
N LEU A 116 -53.99 -2.52 14.76
CA LEU A 116 -54.74 -2.17 13.54
C LEU A 116 -53.84 -1.62 12.42
N LEU A 117 -52.62 -1.16 12.74
CA LEU A 117 -51.65 -0.69 11.74
C LEU A 117 -50.78 -1.83 11.16
N THR A 118 -50.65 -2.95 11.88
CA THR A 118 -49.89 -4.14 11.45
C THR A 118 -50.61 -5.01 10.42
N LEU A 119 -51.92 -4.85 10.22
CA LEU A 119 -52.69 -5.65 9.25
C LEU A 119 -52.72 -5.05 7.84
N PHE A 120 -52.37 -3.77 7.69
CA PHE A 120 -52.33 -3.10 6.38
C PHE A 120 -50.99 -3.29 5.64
N CYS A 121 -49.91 -3.64 6.35
CA CYS A 121 -48.61 -3.92 5.73
C CYS A 121 -48.43 -5.38 5.26
N LEU A 122 -49.35 -6.30 5.60
CA LEU A 122 -49.19 -7.73 5.30
C LEU A 122 -49.73 -8.16 3.92
N MET A 123 -50.45 -7.30 3.20
CA MET A 123 -51.10 -7.65 1.92
C MET A 123 -50.48 -6.98 0.67
N LEU A 124 -49.34 -6.30 0.80
CA LEU A 124 -48.62 -5.65 -0.31
C LEU A 124 -47.13 -6.06 -0.38
N GLY A 125 -46.74 -7.15 0.28
CA GLY A 125 -45.35 -7.56 0.44
C GLY A 125 -44.86 -8.75 -0.40
N LEU A 126 -45.67 -9.31 -1.33
CA LEU A 126 -45.38 -10.63 -1.94
C LEU A 126 -44.95 -10.64 -3.41
N SER A 127 -44.47 -9.54 -3.99
CA SER A 127 -43.91 -9.62 -5.35
C SER A 127 -42.94 -8.49 -5.64
N SER A 128 -41.75 -8.59 -5.05
CA SER A 128 -40.51 -7.97 -5.53
C SER A 128 -39.33 -8.78 -5.00
N THR A 129 -39.12 -9.99 -5.50
CA THR A 129 -37.77 -10.58 -5.48
C THR A 129 -36.91 -9.75 -6.43
N GLN A 130 -36.34 -8.66 -5.91
CA GLN A 130 -35.27 -7.97 -6.58
C GLN A 130 -34.07 -8.92 -6.54
N ALA A 131 -33.79 -9.56 -7.67
CA ALA A 131 -32.48 -10.12 -7.91
C ALA A 131 -31.48 -8.96 -7.81
N LEU A 132 -30.73 -8.88 -6.72
CA LEU A 132 -29.48 -8.11 -6.73
C LEU A 132 -28.56 -8.84 -7.71
N ALA A 133 -28.61 -8.44 -8.97
CA ALA A 133 -27.48 -8.57 -9.85
C ALA A 133 -26.38 -7.68 -9.25
N ALA A 134 -25.58 -8.24 -8.36
CA ALA A 134 -24.31 -7.66 -7.97
C ALA A 134 -23.50 -7.53 -9.27
N ALA A 135 -23.36 -6.31 -9.78
CA ALA A 135 -22.34 -6.04 -10.78
C ALA A 135 -21.01 -6.19 -10.04
N ASP A 136 -20.42 -7.39 -10.10
CA ASP A 136 -19.14 -7.73 -9.49
C ASP A 136 -18.03 -6.93 -10.16
N ASN A 137 -17.85 -5.68 -9.74
CA ASN A 137 -16.69 -4.88 -10.14
C ASN A 137 -15.48 -5.43 -9.36
N PRO A 138 -14.49 -6.06 -10.01
CA PRO A 138 -13.34 -6.65 -9.32
C PRO A 138 -12.56 -5.62 -8.51
N VAL A 139 -12.64 -4.34 -8.88
CA VAL A 139 -12.01 -3.24 -8.15
C VAL A 139 -12.73 -2.95 -6.83
N GLU A 140 -14.06 -3.07 -6.77
CA GLU A 140 -14.80 -2.87 -5.51
C GLU A 140 -14.55 -4.00 -4.53
N LEU A 141 -14.49 -5.26 -4.99
CA LEU A 141 -14.16 -6.40 -4.13
C LEU A 141 -12.80 -6.22 -3.41
N ILE A 142 -11.79 -5.74 -4.14
CA ILE A 142 -10.46 -5.47 -3.57
C ILE A 142 -10.49 -4.29 -2.59
N LYS A 143 -11.23 -3.23 -2.92
CA LYS A 143 -11.38 -2.06 -2.04
C LYS A 143 -12.07 -2.43 -0.74
N ASP A 144 -13.14 -3.21 -0.81
CA ASP A 144 -13.92 -3.62 0.36
C ASP A 144 -13.13 -4.56 1.25
N GLY A 145 -12.44 -5.55 0.66
CA GLY A 145 -11.50 -6.39 1.40
C GLY A 145 -10.40 -5.58 2.11
N SER A 146 -9.83 -4.58 1.43
CA SER A 146 -8.80 -3.70 2.01
C SER A 146 -9.33 -2.88 3.18
N ARG A 147 -10.55 -2.36 3.10
CA ARG A 147 -11.21 -1.63 4.19
C ARG A 147 -11.45 -2.53 5.39
N GLN A 148 -11.97 -3.74 5.16
CA GLN A 148 -12.28 -4.68 6.22
C GLN A 148 -11.01 -5.12 6.99
N VAL A 149 -9.89 -5.33 6.29
CA VAL A 149 -8.59 -5.58 6.92
C VAL A 149 -8.15 -4.39 7.77
N LEU A 150 -8.29 -3.16 7.25
CA LEU A 150 -7.92 -1.96 7.98
C LEU A 150 -8.76 -1.74 9.24
N ASP A 151 -10.04 -2.08 9.22
CA ASP A 151 -10.93 -1.98 10.38
C ASP A 151 -10.54 -2.97 11.48
N VAL A 152 -10.20 -4.21 11.11
CA VAL A 152 -9.66 -5.21 12.06
C VAL A 152 -8.35 -4.73 12.69
N LEU A 153 -7.46 -4.12 11.91
CA LEU A 153 -6.19 -3.61 12.44
C LEU A 153 -6.37 -2.40 13.37
N LYS A 154 -7.36 -1.54 13.11
CA LYS A 154 -7.68 -0.39 13.98
C LYS A 154 -8.23 -0.84 15.33
N GLN A 155 -8.88 -2.00 15.40
CA GLN A 155 -9.47 -2.52 16.63
C GLN A 155 -8.42 -2.87 17.71
N ASP A 156 -7.18 -3.19 17.32
CA ASP A 156 -6.11 -3.62 18.24
C ASP A 156 -5.17 -2.49 18.69
N ASN A 157 -5.48 -1.22 18.40
CA ASN A 157 -4.66 -0.05 18.76
C ASN A 157 -3.15 -0.20 18.43
N GLY A 158 -2.80 -1.00 17.43
CA GLY A 158 -1.42 -1.24 16.99
C GLY A 158 -0.63 -2.35 17.72
N LYS A 159 -1.25 -3.17 18.57
CA LYS A 159 -0.54 -4.27 19.28
C LYS A 159 -0.16 -5.45 18.38
N ASN A 160 -0.74 -5.56 17.19
CA ASN A 160 -0.44 -6.56 16.15
C ASN A 160 -0.41 -7.99 16.71
N THR A 161 -1.45 -8.33 17.47
CA THR A 161 -1.57 -9.64 18.13
C THR A 161 -1.79 -10.75 17.09
N LYS A 162 -1.32 -11.98 17.35
CA LYS A 162 -1.50 -13.15 16.46
C LYS A 162 -2.96 -13.36 16.02
N GLN A 163 -3.92 -13.09 16.91
CA GLN A 163 -5.35 -13.22 16.63
C GLN A 163 -5.86 -12.22 15.57
N VAL A 164 -5.37 -10.98 15.62
CA VAL A 164 -5.73 -9.89 14.70
C VAL A 164 -5.16 -10.17 13.32
N ARG A 165 -3.95 -10.73 13.27
CA ARG A 165 -3.34 -11.24 12.03
C ARG A 165 -4.16 -12.37 11.43
N GLN A 166 -4.60 -13.35 12.23
CA GLN A 166 -5.45 -14.45 11.76
C GLN A 166 -6.80 -13.96 11.21
N GLN A 167 -7.40 -12.94 11.83
CA GLN A 167 -8.64 -12.32 11.36
C GLN A 167 -8.43 -11.57 10.04
N ALA A 168 -7.35 -10.79 9.92
CA ALA A 168 -6.99 -10.12 8.68
C ALA A 168 -6.67 -11.13 7.55
N GLU A 169 -5.97 -12.22 7.88
CA GLU A 169 -5.67 -13.32 6.97
C GLU A 169 -6.95 -14.01 6.48
N ALA A 170 -7.93 -14.26 7.34
CA ALA A 170 -9.21 -14.85 6.95
C ALA A 170 -9.99 -14.01 5.92
N ILE A 171 -9.80 -12.69 5.94
CA ILE A 171 -10.41 -11.76 4.99
C ILE A 171 -9.58 -11.70 3.69
N ALA A 172 -8.26 -11.63 3.80
CA ALA A 172 -7.37 -11.40 2.66
C ALA A 172 -7.15 -12.65 1.80
N VAL A 173 -6.95 -13.82 2.42
CA VAL A 173 -6.64 -15.10 1.74
C VAL A 173 -7.65 -15.47 0.64
N PRO A 174 -8.97 -15.37 0.81
CA PRO A 174 -9.93 -15.73 -0.24
C PRO A 174 -9.89 -14.78 -1.46
N LEU A 175 -9.31 -13.59 -1.34
CA LEU A 175 -9.14 -12.67 -2.47
C LEU A 175 -8.04 -13.11 -3.44
N PHE A 176 -7.22 -14.10 -3.07
CA PHE A 176 -6.09 -14.58 -3.85
C PHE A 176 -6.32 -15.97 -4.44
N ASP A 177 -6.21 -16.08 -5.77
CA ASP A 177 -6.19 -17.34 -6.50
C ASP A 177 -4.74 -17.88 -6.58
N PHE A 178 -4.29 -18.52 -5.50
CA PHE A 178 -2.93 -19.08 -5.42
C PHE A 178 -2.61 -20.11 -6.51
N PRO A 179 -3.51 -21.06 -6.88
CA PRO A 179 -3.27 -21.96 -7.99
C PRO A 179 -2.96 -21.22 -9.30
N ARG A 180 -3.72 -20.16 -9.61
CA ARG A 180 -3.51 -19.39 -10.84
C ARG A 180 -2.25 -18.53 -10.80
N MET A 181 -1.93 -17.91 -9.67
CA MET A 181 -0.66 -17.20 -9.50
C MET A 181 0.54 -18.13 -9.67
N THR A 182 0.46 -19.33 -9.09
CA THR A 182 1.51 -20.35 -9.20
C THR A 182 1.63 -20.87 -10.62
N ALA A 183 0.50 -21.08 -11.32
CA ALA A 183 0.51 -21.47 -12.72
C ALA A 183 1.21 -20.45 -13.62
N LEU A 184 0.99 -19.15 -13.36
CA LEU A 184 1.64 -18.06 -14.09
C LEU A 184 3.13 -17.97 -13.77
N ALA A 185 3.53 -18.21 -12.52
CA ALA A 185 4.93 -18.21 -12.10
C ALA A 185 5.74 -19.40 -12.65
N VAL A 186 5.15 -20.61 -12.64
CA VAL A 186 5.79 -21.85 -13.10
C VAL A 186 5.76 -21.98 -14.63
N GLY A 187 4.75 -21.39 -15.29
CA GLY A 187 4.65 -21.35 -16.75
C GLY A 187 4.48 -22.74 -17.38
N LEU A 188 5.37 -23.09 -18.32
CA LEU A 188 5.28 -24.35 -19.08
C LEU A 188 5.30 -25.60 -18.19
N GLY A 189 6.07 -25.58 -17.11
CA GLY A 189 6.15 -26.71 -16.16
C GLY A 189 4.83 -27.02 -15.47
N TRP A 190 3.93 -26.04 -15.37
CA TRP A 190 2.63 -26.21 -14.71
C TRP A 190 1.72 -27.19 -15.46
N ARG A 191 1.79 -27.20 -16.79
CA ARG A 191 1.01 -28.11 -17.64
C ARG A 191 1.47 -29.56 -17.55
N GLN A 192 2.73 -29.78 -17.17
CA GLN A 192 3.35 -31.11 -17.07
C GLN A 192 3.31 -31.67 -15.64
N ALA A 193 3.00 -30.84 -14.64
CA ALA A 193 2.95 -31.24 -13.24
C ALA A 193 1.70 -32.05 -12.90
N THR A 194 1.89 -33.12 -12.12
CA THR A 194 0.78 -33.92 -11.55
C THR A 194 -0.09 -33.06 -10.61
N PRO A 195 -1.36 -33.44 -10.36
CA PRO A 195 -2.20 -32.71 -9.40
C PRO A 195 -1.58 -32.61 -8.00
N GLU A 196 -0.85 -33.62 -7.55
CA GLU A 196 -0.14 -33.61 -6.26
C GLU A 196 1.00 -32.58 -6.25
N GLN A 197 1.86 -32.58 -7.28
CA GLN A 197 2.93 -31.60 -7.43
C GLN A 197 2.39 -30.17 -7.56
N ARG A 198 1.24 -29.97 -8.24
CA ARG A 198 0.59 -28.66 -8.33
C ARG A 198 0.15 -28.15 -6.96
N ASN A 199 -0.36 -29.03 -6.10
CA ASN A 199 -0.73 -28.66 -4.74
C ASN A 199 0.49 -28.30 -3.90
N GLU A 200 1.59 -29.05 -4.02
CA GLU A 200 2.85 -28.76 -3.34
C GLU A 200 3.43 -27.42 -3.79
N LEU A 201 3.52 -27.18 -5.09
CA LEU A 201 3.96 -25.90 -5.66
C LEU A 201 3.08 -24.74 -5.20
N THR A 202 1.76 -24.94 -5.15
CA THR A 202 0.81 -23.92 -4.67
C THR A 202 0.98 -23.68 -3.17
N SER A 203 1.29 -24.71 -2.39
CA SER A 203 1.52 -24.57 -0.95
C SER A 203 2.86 -23.89 -0.65
N SER A 204 3.91 -24.19 -1.41
CA SER A 204 5.24 -23.60 -1.27
C SER A 204 5.29 -22.16 -1.78
N SER A 205 4.44 -21.80 -2.75
CA SER A 205 4.36 -20.44 -3.29
C SER A 205 3.50 -19.51 -2.44
N ARG A 206 2.69 -20.05 -1.51
CA ARG A 206 1.95 -19.22 -0.56
C ARG A 206 2.95 -18.43 0.30
N PRO A 207 2.71 -17.12 0.49
CA PRO A 207 3.54 -16.33 1.37
C PRO A 207 3.65 -16.93 2.78
N CYS A 208 4.80 -16.75 3.44
CA CYS A 208 5.07 -17.31 4.77
C CYS A 208 4.02 -16.93 5.84
N TRP A 209 3.32 -15.80 5.67
CA TRP A 209 2.24 -15.36 6.55
C TRP A 209 0.92 -16.11 6.32
N CYS A 210 0.75 -16.79 5.18
CA CYS A 210 -0.41 -17.62 4.86
C CYS A 210 -0.20 -19.11 5.20
N ALA A 211 0.96 -19.49 5.76
CA ALA A 211 1.24 -20.87 6.13
C ALA A 211 0.32 -21.30 7.29
N PRO A 212 -0.36 -22.46 7.21
CA PRO A 212 -1.15 -22.95 8.33
C PRO A 212 -0.24 -23.10 9.53
N THR A 213 -0.58 -22.44 10.64
CA THR A 213 0.12 -22.67 11.90
C THR A 213 0.00 -24.16 12.21
N PRO A 214 1.11 -24.87 12.48
CA PRO A 214 1.03 -26.28 12.80
C PRO A 214 0.08 -26.48 13.98
N PRO A 215 -0.73 -27.54 13.99
CA PRO A 215 -1.55 -27.87 15.15
C PRO A 215 -0.63 -28.04 16.38
N PRO A 216 -1.12 -27.71 17.59
CA PRO A 216 -0.34 -27.84 18.81
C PRO A 216 0.10 -29.28 19.08
#